data_AF-A0A1I4UBQ7-F1
#
_entry.id   AF-A0A1I4UBQ7-F1
#
_cell.length_a   1.000
_cell.length_b   1.000
_cell.length_c   1.000
_cell.angle_alpha   90.00
_cell.angle_beta   90.00
_cell.angle_gamma   90.00
#
_symmetry.space_group_name_H-M   'P 1'
#
loop_
_entity.id
_entity.type
_entity.pdbx_description
1 polymer ?
#
loop_
_entity_poly.entity_id
_entity_poly.type
_entity_poly.pdbx_seq_one_letter_code
_entity_poly.pdbx_strand_id
1 'polypeptide(L)'
;MIIPYPLKNGTQKVISGTLRRVEIVKKNQLRYHFDGFATDTYISIVHPSFYDIGHYKHEIEHMHGMLNIPVTLELIEKNGEHYLMKISYNDPLTQEITQPLTGAEKSDLLNSAGIRLGCVSLLVLIGGIWYAATKDFGKTALPGLLIFCLVPFLLTVLLYYIPRRQRINSSHNKIVITTTIREVIGIVIYAVSTDSSDRHIKKYRTGTGDLIEHYKAPLHPGDKVRLTYGEKKGKTDWLISLEVLP
;
A
#
# COMPACT_ATOMS: atom_id res chain seq x y z
N MET A 1 -17.07 -8.22 15.67
CA MET A 1 -16.86 -9.27 14.65
C MET A 1 -17.50 -8.79 13.35
N ILE A 2 -16.72 -8.19 12.45
CA ILE A 2 -17.23 -7.72 11.15
C ILE A 2 -17.19 -8.94 10.23
N ILE A 3 -18.36 -9.45 9.85
CA ILE A 3 -18.47 -10.56 8.91
C ILE A 3 -18.05 -10.01 7.54
N PRO A 4 -17.07 -10.63 6.85
CA PRO A 4 -16.63 -10.17 5.54
C PRO A 4 -17.76 -10.38 4.54
N TYR A 5 -18.40 -9.28 4.12
CA TYR A 5 -19.45 -9.33 3.11
C TYR A 5 -18.83 -9.01 1.75
N PRO A 6 -18.79 -9.96 0.80
CA PRO A 6 -18.25 -9.68 -0.51
C PRO A 6 -19.08 -8.58 -1.19
N LEU A 7 -18.41 -7.55 -1.71
CA LEU A 7 -19.06 -6.49 -2.52
C LEU A 7 -19.54 -7.01 -3.88
N LYS A 8 -19.11 -8.21 -4.30
CA LYS A 8 -19.45 -8.82 -5.61
C LYS A 8 -20.95 -8.98 -5.92
N ASN A 9 -21.83 -8.89 -4.92
CA ASN A 9 -23.28 -9.05 -5.10
C ASN A 9 -24.05 -7.72 -5.23
N GLY A 10 -23.36 -6.58 -5.28
CA GLY A 10 -24.02 -5.27 -5.47
C GLY A 10 -24.16 -4.86 -6.94
N THR A 11 -24.97 -3.83 -7.18
CA THR A 11 -25.21 -3.29 -8.54
C THR A 11 -24.02 -2.42 -8.95
N GLN A 12 -23.42 -2.72 -10.11
CA GLN A 12 -22.35 -1.90 -10.65
C GLN A 12 -22.91 -0.60 -11.22
N LYS A 13 -22.24 0.51 -10.93
CA LYS A 13 -22.59 1.85 -11.41
C LYS A 13 -21.34 2.58 -11.84
N VAL A 14 -21.38 3.18 -13.02
CA VAL A 14 -20.28 3.99 -13.55
C VAL A 14 -20.74 5.43 -13.63
N ILE A 15 -19.95 6.34 -13.06
CA ILE A 15 -20.21 7.77 -13.04
C ILE A 15 -19.00 8.47 -13.66
N SER A 16 -19.22 9.31 -14.67
CA SER A 16 -18.15 10.07 -15.32
C SER A 16 -18.51 11.55 -15.32
N GLY A 17 -17.50 12.41 -15.13
CA GLY A 17 -17.68 13.85 -15.20
C GLY A 17 -16.42 14.62 -14.82
N THR A 18 -16.51 15.95 -14.85
CA THR A 18 -15.43 16.82 -14.35
C THR A 18 -15.54 16.94 -12.84
N LEU A 19 -14.50 16.52 -12.12
CA LEU A 19 -14.45 16.61 -10.67
C LEU A 19 -14.25 18.06 -10.25
N ARG A 20 -15.24 18.66 -9.57
CA ARG A 20 -15.20 20.06 -9.14
C ARG A 20 -14.76 20.23 -7.70
N ARG A 21 -15.15 19.30 -6.84
CA ARG A 21 -14.86 19.36 -5.40
C ARG A 21 -14.92 17.96 -4.81
N VAL A 22 -14.13 17.74 -3.77
CA VAL A 22 -14.28 16.57 -2.90
C VAL A 22 -14.41 17.04 -1.46
N GLU A 23 -15.34 16.44 -0.72
CA GLU A 23 -15.60 16.75 0.69
C GLU A 23 -15.61 15.47 1.51
N ILE A 24 -15.19 15.57 2.78
CA ILE A 24 -15.36 14.50 3.74
C ILE A 24 -16.77 14.62 4.34
N VAL A 25 -17.55 13.55 4.26
CA VAL A 25 -18.91 13.45 4.78
C VAL A 25 -18.96 12.36 5.83
N LYS A 26 -19.63 12.63 6.96
CA LYS A 26 -19.81 11.67 8.08
C LYS A 26 -18.51 11.04 8.59
N LYS A 27 -17.37 11.72 8.38
CA LYS A 27 -15.99 11.27 8.70
C LYS A 27 -15.52 10.00 8.00
N ASN A 28 -16.34 9.28 7.24
CA ASN A 28 -15.95 8.00 6.64
C ASN A 28 -16.36 7.85 5.17
N GLN A 29 -16.88 8.92 4.56
CA GLN A 29 -17.25 8.98 3.16
C GLN A 29 -16.58 10.17 2.47
N LEU A 30 -16.25 9.98 1.19
CA LEU A 30 -15.92 11.08 0.30
C LEU A 30 -17.11 11.39 -0.59
N ARG A 31 -17.53 12.65 -0.60
CA ARG A 31 -18.49 13.20 -1.54
C ARG A 31 -17.76 13.80 -2.72
N TYR A 32 -17.89 13.15 -3.88
CA TYR A 32 -17.38 13.64 -5.15
C TYR A 32 -18.43 14.52 -5.82
N HIS A 33 -18.10 15.80 -6.04
CA HIS A 33 -18.97 16.77 -6.72
C HIS A 33 -18.58 16.89 -8.19
N PHE A 34 -19.56 16.73 -9.05
CA PHE A 34 -19.47 16.87 -10.50
C PHE A 34 -20.33 18.05 -10.98
N ASP A 35 -20.29 18.34 -12.27
CA ASP A 35 -21.17 19.32 -12.89
C ASP A 35 -22.64 18.84 -12.80
N GLY A 36 -23.39 19.42 -11.85
CA GLY A 36 -24.83 19.20 -11.69
C GLY A 36 -25.25 18.07 -10.75
N PHE A 37 -24.32 17.30 -10.18
CA PHE A 37 -24.66 16.24 -9.22
C PHE A 37 -23.48 15.91 -8.29
N ALA A 38 -23.76 15.19 -7.21
CA ALA A 38 -22.75 14.69 -6.28
C ALA A 38 -23.01 13.24 -5.91
N THR A 39 -21.97 12.52 -5.50
CA THR A 39 -22.09 11.13 -5.04
C THR A 39 -21.26 10.88 -3.79
N ASP A 40 -21.90 10.30 -2.77
CA ASP A 40 -21.28 9.92 -1.51
C ASP A 40 -20.77 8.49 -1.64
N THR A 41 -19.48 8.30 -1.38
CA THR A 41 -18.81 7.03 -1.60
C THR A 41 -17.92 6.65 -0.42
N TYR A 42 -17.92 5.37 -0.10
CA TYR A 42 -16.90 4.79 0.77
C TYR A 42 -15.66 4.44 -0.07
N ILE A 43 -14.47 4.69 0.48
CA ILE A 43 -13.20 4.43 -0.20
C ILE A 43 -12.47 3.25 0.45
N SER A 44 -11.96 2.34 -0.37
CA SER A 44 -11.10 1.26 0.14
C SER A 44 -9.74 1.80 0.55
N ILE A 45 -9.21 1.32 1.68
CA ILE A 45 -7.84 1.63 2.13
C ILE A 45 -6.82 0.59 1.66
N VAL A 46 -7.28 -0.54 1.12
CA VAL A 46 -6.45 -1.59 0.52
C VAL A 46 -6.72 -1.73 -0.96
N HIS A 47 -5.75 -2.30 -1.67
CA HIS A 47 -5.88 -2.62 -3.07
C HIS A 47 -7.16 -3.47 -3.30
N PRO A 48 -7.93 -3.22 -4.37
CA PRO A 48 -9.23 -3.85 -4.66
C PRO A 48 -9.22 -5.38 -4.77
N SER A 49 -8.08 -6.05 -4.63
CA SER A 49 -7.99 -7.51 -4.58
C SER A 49 -8.80 -8.14 -3.43
N PHE A 50 -9.09 -7.37 -2.38
CA PHE A 50 -9.82 -7.79 -1.18
C PHE A 50 -11.11 -6.99 -1.00
N TYR A 51 -12.16 -7.35 -1.75
CA TYR A 51 -13.49 -6.72 -1.71
C TYR A 51 -14.30 -7.10 -0.46
N ASP A 52 -13.79 -6.71 0.70
CA ASP A 52 -14.49 -6.79 1.98
C ASP A 52 -14.89 -5.38 2.43
N ILE A 53 -16.14 -5.22 2.88
CA ILE A 53 -16.69 -3.97 3.44
C ILE A 53 -15.81 -3.45 4.60
N GLY A 54 -15.15 -4.34 5.34
CA GLY A 54 -14.22 -3.97 6.42
C GLY A 54 -13.09 -3.03 5.99
N HIS A 55 -12.77 -2.99 4.69
CA HIS A 55 -11.72 -2.13 4.14
C HIS A 55 -12.18 -0.74 3.68
N TYR A 56 -13.48 -0.45 3.78
CA TYR A 56 -14.10 0.75 3.21
C TYR A 56 -14.58 1.76 4.25
N LYS A 57 -14.77 1.33 5.51
CA LYS A 57 -15.38 2.14 6.58
C LYS A 57 -14.32 2.62 7.56
N HIS A 58 -13.44 3.50 7.12
CA HIS A 58 -12.39 4.11 7.94
C HIS A 58 -12.65 5.60 8.16
N GLU A 59 -12.19 6.14 9.29
CA GLU A 59 -12.22 7.59 9.52
C GLU A 59 -11.20 8.28 8.59
N ILE A 60 -11.66 9.32 7.90
CA ILE A 60 -10.91 10.16 6.98
C ILE A 60 -10.69 11.49 7.69
N GLU A 61 -9.42 11.82 7.93
CA GLU A 61 -9.04 13.05 8.63
C GLU A 61 -8.96 14.25 7.70
N HIS A 62 -8.37 14.03 6.53
CA HIS A 62 -8.17 15.07 5.54
C HIS A 62 -8.15 14.47 4.13
N MET A 63 -8.56 15.27 3.16
CA MET A 63 -8.53 14.91 1.76
C MET A 63 -8.15 16.15 0.97
N HIS A 64 -7.14 16.01 0.12
CA HIS A 64 -6.74 17.03 -0.84
C HIS A 64 -6.67 16.37 -2.21
N GLY A 65 -7.26 16.99 -3.23
CA GLY A 65 -7.26 16.46 -4.58
C GLY A 65 -7.12 17.54 -5.63
N MET A 66 -6.59 17.16 -6.79
CA MET A 66 -6.66 17.99 -7.97
C MET A 66 -8.11 18.10 -8.44
N LEU A 67 -8.55 19.32 -8.74
CA LEU A 67 -9.90 19.64 -9.17
C LEU A 67 -9.90 20.08 -10.64
N ASN A 68 -11.09 20.20 -11.22
CA ASN A 68 -11.32 20.54 -12.63
C ASN A 68 -10.70 19.55 -13.62
N ILE A 69 -10.70 18.26 -13.26
CA ILE A 69 -10.18 17.19 -14.10
C ILE A 69 -11.28 16.17 -14.43
N PRO A 70 -11.28 15.57 -15.64
CA PRO A 70 -12.20 14.50 -15.99
C PRO A 70 -11.87 13.21 -15.23
N VAL A 71 -12.89 12.64 -14.59
CA VAL A 71 -12.79 11.45 -13.74
C VAL A 71 -13.94 10.49 -14.05
N THR A 72 -13.64 9.19 -14.01
CA THR A 72 -14.63 8.11 -14.03
C THR A 72 -14.55 7.33 -12.73
N LEU A 73 -15.66 7.26 -11.99
CA LEU A 73 -15.83 6.42 -10.81
C LEU A 73 -16.57 5.14 -11.19
N GLU A 74 -15.96 4.01 -10.88
CA GLU A 74 -16.60 2.70 -10.90
C GLU A 74 -17.01 2.36 -9.46
N LEU A 75 -18.32 2.26 -9.24
CA LEU A 75 -18.94 2.07 -7.93
C LEU A 75 -19.69 0.74 -7.88
N ILE A 76 -19.80 0.18 -6.67
CA ILE A 76 -20.79 -0.84 -6.35
C ILE A 76 -21.80 -0.24 -5.38
N GLU A 77 -23.08 -0.32 -5.74
CA GLU A 77 -24.19 0.02 -4.88
C GLU A 77 -24.66 -1.22 -4.12
N LYS A 78 -24.71 -1.12 -2.79
CA LYS A 78 -25.20 -2.20 -1.92
C LYS A 78 -25.90 -1.58 -0.71
N ASN A 79 -27.16 -1.96 -0.46
CA ASN A 79 -27.98 -1.42 0.63
C ASN A 79 -28.12 0.12 0.60
N GLY A 80 -28.18 0.72 -0.60
CA GLY A 80 -28.24 2.18 -0.78
C GLY A 80 -26.93 2.91 -0.47
N GLU A 81 -25.85 2.20 -0.18
CA GLU A 81 -24.50 2.74 0.00
C GLU A 81 -23.67 2.53 -1.27
N HIS A 82 -22.85 3.53 -1.66
CA HIS A 82 -21.93 3.41 -2.77
C HIS A 82 -20.49 3.14 -2.29
N TYR A 83 -19.86 2.14 -2.87
CA TYR A 83 -18.50 1.72 -2.57
C TYR A 83 -17.61 1.97 -3.80
N LEU A 84 -16.56 2.77 -3.65
CA LEU A 84 -15.64 3.11 -4.73
C LEU A 84 -14.71 1.93 -5.04
N MET A 85 -14.93 1.29 -6.19
CA MET A 85 -14.15 0.15 -6.63
C MET A 85 -12.88 0.60 -7.33
N LYS A 86 -13.06 1.56 -8.24
CA LYS A 86 -11.99 2.12 -9.04
C LYS A 86 -12.35 3.55 -9.41
N ILE A 87 -11.33 4.36 -9.55
CA ILE A 87 -11.42 5.72 -10.03
C ILE A 87 -10.36 5.83 -11.12
N SER A 88 -10.74 6.35 -12.28
CA SER A 88 -9.84 6.51 -13.41
C SER A 88 -9.77 7.99 -13.74
N TYR A 89 -8.55 8.53 -13.78
CA TYR A 89 -8.32 9.88 -14.27
C TYR A 89 -7.93 9.78 -15.74
N ASN A 90 -8.51 10.64 -16.58
CA ASN A 90 -8.00 10.78 -17.94
C ASN A 90 -6.74 11.66 -17.88
N ASP A 91 -5.64 11.04 -17.43
CA ASP A 91 -4.36 11.69 -17.19
C ASP A 91 -3.42 11.50 -18.40
N PRO A 92 -3.27 12.50 -19.28
CA PRO A 92 -2.37 12.39 -20.44
C PRO A 92 -0.89 12.32 -20.04
N LEU A 93 -0.55 12.66 -18.80
CA LEU A 93 0.82 12.58 -18.29
C LEU A 93 1.17 11.17 -17.78
N THR A 94 0.18 10.28 -17.68
CA THR A 94 0.44 8.91 -17.27
C THR A 94 1.04 8.12 -18.43
N GLN A 95 2.26 7.63 -18.22
CA GLN A 95 3.00 6.84 -19.19
C GLN A 95 3.47 5.55 -18.53
N GLU A 96 3.20 4.41 -19.17
CA GLU A 96 3.64 3.09 -18.74
C GLU A 96 4.66 2.54 -19.74
N ILE A 97 5.82 2.11 -19.24
CA ILE A 97 6.88 1.53 -20.05
C ILE A 97 7.35 0.24 -19.37
N THR A 98 7.34 -0.84 -20.14
CA THR A 98 7.96 -2.10 -19.74
C THR A 98 9.40 -2.12 -20.23
N GLN A 99 10.34 -2.34 -19.33
CA GLN A 99 11.76 -2.39 -19.65
C GLN A 99 12.45 -3.55 -18.91
N PRO A 100 13.52 -4.13 -19.46
CA PRO A 100 14.23 -5.22 -18.81
C PRO A 100 14.82 -4.78 -17.48
N LEU A 101 14.83 -5.68 -16.50
CA LEU A 101 15.49 -5.48 -15.22
C LEU A 101 16.97 -5.81 -15.39
N THR A 102 17.84 -4.82 -15.23
CA THR A 102 19.28 -5.00 -15.47
C THR A 102 19.95 -5.84 -14.38
N GLY A 103 21.12 -6.42 -14.69
CA GLY A 103 21.90 -7.18 -13.72
C GLY A 103 22.34 -6.34 -12.52
N ALA A 104 22.70 -5.08 -12.73
CA ALA A 104 23.05 -4.13 -11.68
C ALA A 104 21.85 -3.88 -10.74
N GLU A 105 20.67 -3.62 -11.30
CA GLU A 105 19.45 -3.42 -10.49
C GLU A 105 19.05 -4.66 -9.71
N LYS A 106 19.19 -5.85 -10.30
CA LYS A 106 18.98 -7.12 -9.57
C LYS A 106 19.96 -7.24 -8.40
N SER A 107 21.23 -6.90 -8.61
CA SER A 107 22.25 -6.92 -7.57
C SER A 107 21.90 -5.95 -6.44
N ASP A 108 21.53 -4.70 -6.77
CA ASP A 108 21.15 -3.69 -5.78
C ASP A 108 19.91 -4.11 -4.97
N LEU A 109 18.90 -4.69 -5.64
CA LEU A 109 17.71 -5.20 -4.98
C LEU A 109 18.04 -6.34 -4.02
N LEU A 110 18.93 -7.27 -4.42
CA LEU A 110 19.38 -8.37 -3.56
C LEU A 110 20.25 -7.89 -2.41
N ASN A 111 21.16 -6.94 -2.66
CA ASN A 111 22.02 -6.32 -1.64
C ASN A 111 21.16 -5.61 -0.59
N SER A 112 20.15 -4.86 -1.01
CA SER A 112 19.21 -4.20 -0.08
C SER A 112 18.47 -5.21 0.80
N ALA A 113 18.09 -6.36 0.25
CA ALA A 113 17.45 -7.44 1.02
C ALA A 113 18.44 -8.11 1.98
N GLY A 114 19.69 -8.30 1.56
CA GLY A 114 20.77 -8.81 2.39
C GLY A 114 21.12 -7.89 3.56
N ILE A 115 21.20 -6.58 3.33
CA ILE A 115 21.42 -5.57 4.38
C ILE A 115 20.31 -5.64 5.44
N ARG A 116 19.03 -5.71 5.01
CA ARG A 116 17.91 -5.85 5.94
C ARG A 116 17.98 -7.14 6.76
N LEU A 117 18.35 -8.25 6.12
CA LEU A 117 18.56 -9.51 6.81
C LEU A 117 19.70 -9.39 7.84
N GLY A 118 20.80 -8.72 7.47
CA GLY A 118 21.92 -8.43 8.37
C GLY A 118 21.50 -7.59 9.59
N CYS A 119 20.64 -6.57 9.41
CA CYS A 119 20.08 -5.81 10.51
C CYS A 119 19.23 -6.68 11.44
N VAL A 120 18.39 -7.58 10.91
CA VAL A 120 17.61 -8.52 11.73
C VAL A 120 18.54 -9.46 12.51
N SER A 121 19.55 -10.02 11.85
CA SER A 121 20.56 -10.87 12.52
C SER A 121 21.24 -10.14 13.67
N LEU A 122 21.61 -8.86 13.48
CA LEU A 122 22.22 -8.04 14.51
C LEU A 122 21.29 -7.82 15.70
N LEU A 123 20.01 -7.49 15.45
CA LEU A 123 19.01 -7.32 16.51
C LEU A 123 18.78 -8.61 17.29
N VAL A 124 18.70 -9.74 16.59
CA VAL A 124 18.56 -11.06 17.19
C VAL A 124 19.77 -11.40 18.06
N LEU A 125 20.99 -11.11 17.58
CA LEU A 125 22.22 -11.31 18.34
C LEU A 125 22.22 -10.48 19.64
N ILE A 126 21.92 -9.19 19.54
CA ILE A 126 21.86 -8.28 20.70
C ILE A 126 20.82 -8.77 21.71
N GLY A 127 19.62 -9.12 21.25
CA GLY A 127 18.57 -9.67 22.09
C GLY A 127 18.95 -11.00 22.74
N GLY A 128 19.67 -11.87 22.01
CA GLY A 128 20.18 -13.14 22.51
C GLY A 128 21.24 -12.97 23.61
N ILE A 129 22.18 -12.03 23.44
CA ILE A 129 23.18 -11.67 24.46
C ILE A 129 22.48 -11.16 25.72
N TRP A 130 21.48 -10.29 25.55
CA TRP A 130 20.71 -9.75 26.67
C TRP A 130 19.95 -10.84 27.42
N TYR A 131 19.29 -11.75 26.68
CA TYR A 131 18.64 -12.93 27.25
C TYR A 131 19.62 -13.82 28.03
N ALA A 132 20.80 -14.11 27.49
CA ALA A 132 21.82 -14.91 28.16
C ALA A 132 22.32 -14.26 29.45
N ALA A 133 22.51 -12.94 29.45
CA ALA A 133 22.92 -12.18 30.62
C ALA A 133 21.89 -12.27 31.75
N THR A 134 20.58 -12.26 31.45
CA THR A 134 19.53 -12.45 32.48
C THR A 134 19.44 -13.87 33.05
N LYS A 135 20.14 -14.84 32.46
CA LYS A 135 20.13 -16.26 32.84
C LYS A 135 21.51 -16.76 33.27
N ASP A 136 22.40 -15.84 33.65
CA ASP A 136 23.76 -16.11 34.13
C ASP A 136 24.60 -17.02 33.23
N PHE A 137 24.35 -17.01 31.92
CA PHE A 137 25.07 -17.83 30.93
C PHE A 137 25.16 -19.34 31.29
N GLY A 138 24.14 -19.87 31.98
CA GLY A 138 24.11 -21.29 32.36
C GLY A 138 23.80 -22.24 31.19
N LYS A 139 24.20 -23.51 31.30
CA LYS A 139 23.85 -24.58 30.33
C LYS A 139 22.34 -24.74 30.12
N THR A 140 21.55 -24.36 31.12
CA THR A 140 20.07 -24.34 31.10
C THR A 140 19.49 -23.23 30.23
N ALA A 141 20.25 -22.16 29.95
CA ALA A 141 19.84 -21.05 29.09
C ALA A 141 20.05 -21.34 27.60
N LEU A 142 20.89 -22.33 27.27
CA LEU A 142 21.32 -22.64 25.90
C LEU A 142 20.17 -23.06 24.97
N PRO A 143 19.21 -23.92 25.38
CA PRO A 143 18.04 -24.24 24.56
C PRO A 143 17.13 -23.02 24.35
N GLY A 144 16.92 -22.21 25.39
CA GLY A 144 16.10 -21.00 25.32
C GLY A 144 16.69 -19.94 24.40
N LEU A 145 18.01 -19.77 24.45
CA LEU A 145 18.75 -18.85 23.56
C LEU A 145 18.71 -19.31 22.11
N LEU A 146 18.86 -20.62 21.86
CA LEU A 146 18.71 -21.18 20.52
C LEU A 146 17.31 -20.94 19.97
N ILE A 147 16.26 -21.19 20.75
CA ILE A 147 14.89 -20.91 20.31
C ILE A 147 14.71 -19.41 20.03
N PHE A 148 15.14 -18.56 20.97
CA PHE A 148 14.98 -17.11 20.88
C PHE A 148 15.75 -16.50 19.69
N CYS A 149 16.91 -17.04 19.33
CA CYS A 149 17.71 -16.50 18.23
C CYS A 149 17.38 -17.18 16.90
N LEU A 150 17.35 -18.51 16.88
CA LEU A 150 17.30 -19.30 15.66
C LEU A 150 15.91 -19.27 15.03
N VAL A 151 14.83 -19.31 15.82
CA VAL A 151 13.45 -19.32 15.30
C VAL A 151 13.11 -18.01 14.56
N PRO A 152 13.25 -16.81 15.15
CA PRO A 152 12.93 -15.57 14.43
C PRO A 152 13.86 -15.33 13.25
N PHE A 153 15.13 -15.72 13.34
CA PHE A 153 16.06 -15.66 12.21
C PHE A 153 15.59 -16.55 11.06
N LEU A 154 15.29 -17.83 11.32
CA LEU A 154 14.78 -18.77 10.32
C LEU A 154 13.45 -18.30 9.72
N LEU A 155 12.53 -17.79 10.53
CA LEU A 155 11.27 -17.23 10.05
C LEU A 155 11.51 -16.05 9.10
N THR A 156 12.46 -15.17 9.41
CA THR A 156 12.83 -14.07 8.52
C THR A 156 13.43 -14.56 7.21
N VAL A 157 14.30 -15.58 7.26
CA VAL A 157 14.88 -16.18 6.06
C VAL A 157 13.81 -16.83 5.18
N LEU A 158 12.93 -17.64 5.78
CA LEU A 158 11.91 -18.44 5.08
C LEU A 158 10.75 -17.59 4.55
N LEU A 159 10.25 -16.63 5.35
CA LEU A 159 9.05 -15.87 5.02
C LEU A 159 9.35 -14.58 4.27
N TYR A 160 10.55 -14.01 4.42
CA TYR A 160 10.92 -12.76 3.77
C TYR A 160 12.03 -12.93 2.73
N TYR A 161 13.21 -13.42 3.13
CA TYR A 161 14.39 -13.39 2.25
C TYR A 161 14.28 -14.33 1.05
N ILE A 162 13.95 -15.61 1.26
CA ILE A 162 13.84 -16.61 0.18
C ILE A 162 12.78 -16.20 -0.86
N PRO A 163 11.53 -15.86 -0.47
CA PRO A 163 10.51 -15.45 -1.43
C PRO A 163 10.89 -14.18 -2.20
N ARG A 164 11.52 -13.21 -1.52
CA ARG A 164 12.00 -11.98 -2.15
C ARG A 164 13.09 -12.25 -3.18
N ARG A 165 14.08 -13.08 -2.82
CA ARG A 165 15.18 -13.49 -3.70
C ARG A 165 14.67 -14.25 -4.93
N GLN A 166 13.77 -15.22 -4.72
CA GLN A 166 13.14 -15.96 -5.82
C GLN A 166 12.41 -15.01 -6.76
N ARG A 167 11.63 -14.08 -6.22
CA ARG A 167 10.90 -13.08 -7.01
C ARG A 167 11.84 -12.23 -7.86
N ILE A 168 12.88 -11.63 -7.27
CA ILE A 168 13.86 -10.79 -7.98
C ILE A 168 14.57 -11.59 -9.08
N ASN A 169 14.97 -12.83 -8.82
CA ASN A 169 15.65 -13.65 -9.80
C ASN A 169 14.72 -14.07 -10.96
N SER A 170 13.46 -14.37 -10.66
CA SER A 170 12.46 -14.77 -11.66
C SER A 170 11.92 -13.61 -12.51
N SER A 171 12.00 -12.37 -12.03
CA SER A 171 11.56 -11.18 -12.77
C SER A 171 12.57 -10.83 -13.87
N HIS A 172 12.10 -10.77 -15.12
CA HIS A 172 12.91 -10.39 -16.27
C HIS A 172 12.79 -8.90 -16.59
N ASN A 173 11.63 -8.33 -16.29
CA ASN A 173 11.26 -6.96 -16.61
C ASN A 173 10.77 -6.23 -15.36
N LYS A 174 10.74 -4.91 -15.49
CA LYS A 174 10.07 -3.96 -14.61
C LYS A 174 9.10 -3.13 -15.43
N ILE A 175 8.00 -2.74 -14.80
CA ILE A 175 7.04 -1.78 -15.32
C ILE A 175 7.33 -0.45 -14.64
N VAL A 176 7.58 0.59 -15.43
CA VAL A 176 7.77 1.95 -14.94
C VAL A 176 6.57 2.77 -15.35
N ILE A 177 5.89 3.31 -14.35
CA ILE A 177 4.73 4.18 -14.51
C ILE A 177 5.16 5.58 -14.08
N THR A 178 5.22 6.52 -15.03
CA THR A 178 5.32 7.94 -14.73
C THR A 178 3.90 8.49 -14.63
N THR A 179 3.54 9.10 -13.51
CA THR A 179 2.17 9.57 -13.26
C THR A 179 2.18 10.77 -12.31
N THR A 180 1.00 11.35 -12.07
CA THR A 180 0.84 12.48 -11.14
C THR A 180 0.05 12.03 -9.92
N ILE A 181 0.37 12.56 -8.74
CA ILE A 181 -0.48 12.38 -7.56
C ILE A 181 -1.75 13.22 -7.75
N ARG A 182 -2.91 12.56 -7.77
CA ARG A 182 -4.22 13.19 -7.96
C ARG A 182 -4.92 13.49 -6.65
N GLU A 183 -4.81 12.60 -5.67
CA GLU A 183 -5.41 12.78 -4.35
C GLU A 183 -4.44 12.37 -3.23
N VAL A 184 -4.57 13.03 -2.08
CA VAL A 184 -3.93 12.68 -0.82
C VAL A 184 -5.03 12.52 0.21
N ILE A 185 -5.11 11.34 0.82
CA ILE A 185 -6.17 10.95 1.74
C ILE A 185 -5.52 10.52 3.06
N GLY A 186 -5.81 11.25 4.13
CA GLY A 186 -5.43 10.90 5.50
C GLY A 186 -6.48 10.03 6.15
N ILE A 187 -6.08 8.87 6.66
CA ILE A 187 -6.97 7.85 7.21
C ILE A 187 -6.50 7.43 8.60
N VAL A 188 -7.44 7.22 9.52
CA VAL A 188 -7.20 6.59 10.82
C VAL A 188 -7.54 5.10 10.74
N ILE A 189 -6.58 4.26 11.12
CA ILE A 189 -6.78 2.83 11.35
C ILE A 189 -6.81 2.61 12.86
N TYR A 190 -8.00 2.33 13.38
CA TYR A 190 -8.17 2.09 14.81
C TYR A 190 -7.44 0.82 15.23
N ALA A 191 -6.80 0.94 16.39
CA ALA A 191 -6.25 -0.18 17.11
C ALA A 191 -7.33 -1.23 17.45
N VAL A 192 -7.03 -2.52 17.22
CA VAL A 192 -7.94 -3.62 17.56
C VAL A 192 -7.85 -3.98 19.05
N SER A 193 -6.77 -3.57 19.74
CA SER A 193 -6.56 -3.80 21.17
C SER A 193 -6.27 -2.51 21.94
N THR A 194 -6.64 -2.49 23.22
CA THR A 194 -6.52 -1.35 24.15
C THR A 194 -5.10 -0.80 24.31
N ASP A 195 -4.08 -1.61 24.01
CA ASP A 195 -2.67 -1.26 24.22
C ASP A 195 -1.97 -0.78 22.93
N SER A 196 -2.69 -0.68 21.82
CA SER A 196 -2.15 -0.15 20.56
C SER A 196 -2.70 1.24 20.30
N SER A 197 -1.84 2.16 19.89
CA SER A 197 -2.25 3.50 19.43
C SER A 197 -2.88 3.42 18.04
N ASP A 198 -3.88 4.26 17.78
CA ASP A 198 -4.44 4.44 16.45
C ASP A 198 -3.35 4.83 15.45
N ARG A 199 -3.44 4.25 14.25
CA ARG A 199 -2.45 4.45 13.20
C ARG A 199 -3.00 5.41 12.16
N HIS A 200 -2.36 6.56 12.05
CA HIS A 200 -2.67 7.58 11.05
C HIS A 200 -1.82 7.34 9.80
N ILE A 201 -2.46 7.12 8.65
CA ILE A 201 -1.79 6.78 7.39
C ILE A 201 -2.22 7.76 6.30
N LYS A 202 -1.25 8.18 5.49
CA LYS A 202 -1.52 8.91 4.25
C LYS A 202 -1.49 7.95 3.07
N LYS A 203 -2.56 7.99 2.27
CA LYS A 203 -2.70 7.28 1.00
C LYS A 203 -2.65 8.30 -0.13
N TYR A 204 -1.90 7.98 -1.16
CA TYR A 204 -1.73 8.82 -2.33
C TYR A 204 -2.40 8.13 -3.50
N ARG A 205 -3.32 8.81 -4.16
CA ARG A 205 -3.95 8.31 -5.36
C ARG A 205 -3.22 8.84 -6.58
N THR A 206 -2.85 7.96 -7.49
CA THR A 206 -2.12 8.28 -8.72
C THR A 206 -3.06 8.64 -9.88
N GLY A 207 -2.51 9.12 -10.99
CA GLY A 207 -3.24 9.32 -12.24
C GLY A 207 -3.83 8.04 -12.83
N THR A 208 -3.22 6.88 -12.54
CA THR A 208 -3.82 5.56 -12.87
C THR A 208 -5.04 5.23 -12.02
N GLY A 209 -5.26 5.95 -10.91
CA GLY A 209 -6.33 5.68 -9.95
C GLY A 209 -5.92 4.85 -8.74
N ASP A 210 -4.73 4.26 -8.78
CA ASP A 210 -4.21 3.37 -7.75
C ASP A 210 -3.92 4.13 -6.46
N LEU A 211 -4.19 3.48 -5.33
CA LEU A 211 -3.82 4.00 -4.00
C LEU A 211 -2.50 3.38 -3.56
N ILE A 212 -1.53 4.23 -3.26
CA ILE A 212 -0.22 3.84 -2.77
C ILE A 212 0.06 4.45 -1.39
N GLU A 213 0.85 3.75 -0.60
CA GLU A 213 1.41 4.28 0.65
C GLU A 213 2.86 4.70 0.41
N HIS A 214 3.23 5.89 0.88
CA HIS A 214 4.60 6.38 0.80
C HIS A 214 5.01 7.05 2.11
N TYR A 215 6.17 6.62 2.64
CA TYR A 215 6.61 6.96 4.00
C TYR A 215 7.86 7.85 4.04
N LYS A 216 8.54 8.09 2.91
CA LYS A 216 9.81 8.84 2.92
C LYS A 216 9.60 10.35 2.93
N ALA A 217 8.71 10.86 2.07
CA ALA A 217 8.44 12.28 1.94
C ALA A 217 6.93 12.54 1.78
N PRO A 218 6.42 13.69 2.27
CA PRO A 218 5.05 14.09 1.98
C PRO A 218 4.92 14.41 0.49
N LEU A 219 3.97 13.76 -0.19
CA LEU A 219 3.58 14.10 -1.56
C LEU A 219 2.32 14.98 -1.51
N HIS A 220 2.18 15.83 -2.51
CA HIS A 220 1.04 16.73 -2.70
C HIS A 220 0.32 16.44 -4.02
N PRO A 221 -0.98 16.77 -4.14
CA PRO A 221 -1.65 16.70 -5.43
C PRO A 221 -0.93 17.58 -6.47
N GLY A 222 -0.64 17.02 -7.64
CA GLY A 222 0.14 17.67 -8.70
C GLY A 222 1.60 17.21 -8.78
N ASP A 223 2.14 16.56 -7.74
CA ASP A 223 3.51 16.03 -7.77
C ASP A 223 3.63 14.93 -8.83
N LYS A 224 4.66 15.03 -9.67
CA LYS A 224 5.00 13.98 -10.63
C LYS A 224 5.82 12.92 -9.93
N VAL A 225 5.45 11.66 -10.14
CA VAL A 225 6.13 10.52 -9.55
C VAL A 225 6.43 9.46 -10.59
N ARG A 226 7.53 8.75 -10.36
CA ARG A 226 7.89 7.54 -11.08
C ARG A 226 7.72 6.36 -10.14
N LEU A 227 6.85 5.45 -10.52
CA LEU A 227 6.58 4.20 -9.82
C LEU A 227 7.24 3.07 -10.59
N THR A 228 8.14 2.35 -9.95
CA THR A 228 8.79 1.19 -10.56
C THR A 228 8.23 -0.07 -9.91
N TYR A 229 7.67 -0.97 -10.69
CA TYR A 229 7.14 -2.25 -10.25
C TYR A 229 7.91 -3.41 -10.88
N GLY A 230 8.05 -4.51 -10.14
CA GLY A 230 8.44 -5.78 -10.76
C GLY A 230 7.30 -6.34 -11.60
N GLU A 231 7.62 -6.87 -12.79
CA GLU A 231 6.65 -7.50 -13.67
C GLU A 231 6.45 -8.99 -13.30
N LYS A 232 5.19 -9.44 -13.31
CA LYS A 232 4.83 -10.85 -13.26
C LYS A 232 3.68 -11.12 -14.23
N LYS A 233 3.94 -11.92 -15.27
CA LYS A 233 2.94 -12.29 -16.29
C LYS A 233 2.26 -11.06 -16.94
N GLY A 234 3.04 -10.04 -17.31
CA GLY A 234 2.54 -8.82 -17.95
C GLY A 234 1.81 -7.86 -17.01
N LYS A 235 1.88 -8.05 -15.69
CA LYS A 235 1.20 -7.20 -14.70
C LYS A 235 2.15 -6.72 -13.62
N THR A 236 1.79 -5.60 -12.99
CA THR A 236 2.45 -5.09 -11.79
C THR A 236 2.30 -6.11 -10.65
N ASP A 237 3.40 -6.44 -9.96
CA ASP A 237 3.38 -7.40 -8.84
C ASP A 237 3.83 -6.78 -7.53
N TRP A 238 4.94 -6.06 -7.52
CA TRP A 238 5.49 -5.47 -6.29
C TRP A 238 6.18 -4.13 -6.58
N LEU A 239 5.96 -3.15 -5.71
CA LEU A 239 6.59 -1.84 -5.81
C LEU A 239 8.09 -1.96 -5.46
N ILE A 240 8.95 -1.61 -6.42
CA ILE A 240 10.41 -1.51 -6.29
C ILE A 240 10.78 -0.16 -5.69
N SER A 241 10.35 0.92 -6.34
CA SER A 241 10.66 2.30 -5.94
C SER A 241 9.52 3.25 -6.26
N LEU A 242 9.47 4.33 -5.48
CA LEU A 242 8.72 5.54 -5.78
C LEU A 242 9.72 6.70 -5.71
N GLU A 243 9.82 7.43 -6.80
CA GLU A 243 10.69 8.60 -6.95
C GLU A 243 9.84 9.82 -7.31
N VAL A 244 10.09 10.94 -6.64
CA VAL A 244 9.49 12.23 -7.00
C VAL A 244 10.30 12.81 -8.16
N LEU A 245 9.61 13.21 -9.21
CA LEU A 245 10.21 13.84 -10.39
C LEU A 245 10.16 15.37 -10.25
N PRO A 246 11.14 16.08 -10.84
CA PRO A 246 11.14 17.54 -10.88
C PRO A 246 10.00 18.12 -11.73
#